data_AF-A0A182EDL8-F1
#
_entry.id   AF-A0A182EDL8-F1
#
_cell.length_a   1.000
_cell.length_b   1.000
_cell.length_c   1.000
_cell.angle_alpha   90.00
_cell.angle_beta   90.00
_cell.angle_gamma   90.00
#
_symmetry.space_group_name_H-M   'P 1'
#
loop_
_entity.id
_entity.type
_entity.pdbx_description
1 polymer ?
#
loop_
_entity_poly.entity_id
_entity_poly.type
_entity_poly.pdbx_seq_one_letter_code
_entity_poly.pdbx_strand_id
1 'polypeptide(L)'
;MEDILEKRLSKLESRLGMQKQANFTNLNEELAFLRKKLSEAGCGFLLKIPVDILQKIIDLATGSDYLTLAEMKREIEFGHDLIIEQIKLLEEFQKDSEVVFKSEPIASVSHHLLALDIAEKEINESALDVQKHHINVADLKKNFVILLEQLNYQVLEWEGIVEKLEQEKQKSETKA
;
A
#
# COMPACT_ATOMS: atom_id res chain seq x y z
N MET A 1 -25.55 46.61 -10.00
CA MET A 1 -24.37 45.81 -10.35
C MET A 1 -23.60 45.35 -9.12
N GLU A 2 -23.51 46.17 -8.07
CA GLU A 2 -22.86 45.81 -6.79
C GLU A 2 -23.50 44.60 -6.08
N ASP A 3 -24.82 44.53 -6.05
CA ASP A 3 -25.58 43.45 -5.39
C ASP A 3 -25.36 42.05 -6.03
N ILE A 4 -24.96 42.02 -7.32
CA ILE A 4 -24.60 40.78 -8.02
C ILE A 4 -23.17 40.35 -7.66
N LEU A 5 -22.27 41.34 -7.52
CA LEU A 5 -20.89 41.09 -7.10
C LEU A 5 -20.85 40.60 -5.65
N GLU A 6 -21.65 41.20 -4.77
CA GLU A 6 -21.75 40.82 -3.35
C GLU A 6 -22.33 39.41 -3.16
N LYS A 7 -23.31 39.02 -4.00
CA LYS A 7 -23.82 37.63 -4.07
C LYS A 7 -22.82 36.63 -4.62
N ARG A 8 -21.95 37.04 -5.54
CA ARG A 8 -20.88 36.17 -6.07
C ARG A 8 -19.75 36.01 -5.06
N LEU A 9 -19.41 37.08 -4.36
CA LEU A 9 -18.38 37.07 -3.32
C LEU A 9 -18.82 36.19 -2.15
N SER A 10 -20.04 36.34 -1.66
CA SER A 10 -20.61 35.47 -0.61
C SER A 10 -20.76 34.00 -1.00
N LYS A 11 -21.00 33.70 -2.29
CA LYS A 11 -20.94 32.32 -2.82
C LYS A 11 -19.52 31.77 -2.89
N LEU A 12 -18.53 32.61 -3.16
CA LEU A 12 -17.12 32.22 -3.17
C LEU A 12 -16.61 32.01 -1.74
N GLU A 13 -16.94 32.91 -0.82
CA GLU A 13 -16.62 32.83 0.61
C GLU A 13 -17.20 31.55 1.22
N SER A 14 -18.47 31.23 0.92
CA SER A 14 -19.10 30.00 1.41
C SER A 14 -18.51 28.72 0.81
N ARG A 15 -18.09 28.75 -0.47
CA ARG A 15 -17.38 27.61 -1.10
C ARG A 15 -15.96 27.43 -0.57
N LEU A 16 -15.30 28.50 -0.17
CA LEU A 16 -13.94 28.50 0.40
C LEU A 16 -13.95 28.31 1.92
N GLY A 17 -15.13 28.23 2.56
CA GLY A 17 -15.26 28.04 4.00
C GLY A 17 -14.84 29.25 4.84
N MET A 18 -14.71 30.43 4.23
CA MET A 18 -14.32 31.64 4.95
C MET A 18 -15.55 32.22 5.65
N GLN A 19 -15.61 32.07 6.98
CA GLN A 19 -16.64 32.74 7.78
C GLN A 19 -16.35 34.25 7.82
N LYS A 20 -17.39 35.07 7.62
CA LYS A 20 -17.32 36.53 7.76
C LYS A 20 -16.74 36.88 9.12
N GLN A 21 -15.63 37.62 9.13
CA GLN A 21 -14.88 38.13 10.28
C GLN A 21 -15.69 38.12 11.58
N ALA A 22 -15.63 37.00 12.31
CA ALA A 22 -15.87 37.02 13.73
C ALA A 22 -14.62 37.63 14.37
N ASN A 23 -14.78 38.51 15.34
CA ASN A 23 -13.66 39.08 16.08
C ASN A 23 -12.86 37.94 16.74
N PHE A 24 -11.76 37.51 16.11
CA PHE A 24 -10.90 36.44 16.59
C PHE A 24 -10.03 36.97 17.73
N THR A 25 -10.51 36.78 18.96
CA THR A 25 -9.76 37.17 20.17
C THR A 25 -8.73 36.13 20.60
N ASN A 26 -8.69 34.92 20.00
CA ASN A 26 -7.74 33.87 20.40
C ASN A 26 -7.30 32.95 19.25
N LEU A 27 -6.55 33.53 18.30
CA LEU A 27 -5.96 32.83 17.14
C LEU A 27 -5.12 31.60 17.52
N ASN A 28 -4.53 31.58 18.72
CA ASN A 28 -3.65 30.51 19.19
C ASN A 28 -4.39 29.19 19.48
N GLU A 29 -5.60 29.29 20.04
CA GLU A 29 -6.41 28.10 20.35
C GLU A 29 -6.98 27.46 19.08
N GLU A 30 -7.37 28.29 18.10
CA GLU A 30 -7.85 27.81 16.81
C GLU A 30 -6.74 27.20 15.95
N LEU A 31 -5.52 27.77 15.97
CA LEU A 31 -4.36 27.19 15.29
C LEU A 31 -3.97 25.82 15.88
N ALA A 32 -4.00 25.69 17.21
CA ALA A 32 -3.77 24.41 17.88
C ALA A 32 -4.85 23.38 17.52
N PHE A 33 -6.11 23.81 17.44
CA PHE A 33 -7.24 22.96 17.05
C PHE A 33 -7.17 22.52 15.58
N LEU A 34 -6.83 23.44 14.66
CA LEU A 34 -6.62 23.13 13.24
C LEU A 34 -5.45 22.15 13.05
N ARG A 35 -4.35 22.34 13.79
CA ARG A 35 -3.20 21.43 13.75
C ARG A 35 -3.57 20.02 14.21
N LYS A 36 -4.40 19.90 15.26
CA LYS A 36 -4.89 18.60 15.73
C LYS A 36 -5.75 17.91 14.67
N LYS A 37 -6.69 18.64 14.06
CA LYS A 37 -7.52 18.12 12.96
C LYS A 37 -6.69 17.72 11.72
N LEU A 38 -5.68 18.51 11.35
CA LEU A 38 -4.79 18.18 10.23
C LEU A 38 -3.92 16.95 10.50
N SER A 39 -3.49 16.78 11.75
CA SER A 39 -2.70 15.61 12.16
C SER A 39 -3.56 14.35 12.21
N GLU A 40 -4.79 14.44 12.71
CA GLU A 40 -5.78 13.35 12.70
C GLU A 40 -6.21 12.97 11.28
N ALA A 41 -6.25 13.92 10.35
CA ALA A 41 -6.54 13.68 8.93
C ALA A 41 -5.34 13.12 8.13
N GLY A 42 -4.19 12.86 8.77
CA GLY A 42 -2.98 12.36 8.09
C GLY A 42 -2.21 13.41 7.28
N CYS A 43 -2.66 14.67 7.31
CA CYS A 43 -2.08 15.80 6.58
C CYS A 43 -1.03 16.57 7.39
N GLY A 44 -0.49 15.99 8.47
CA GLY A 44 0.48 16.64 9.35
C GLY A 44 1.76 17.13 8.67
N PHE A 45 2.09 16.59 7.49
CA PHE A 45 3.22 17.02 6.67
C PHE A 45 3.07 18.44 6.08
N LEU A 46 1.85 18.95 5.95
CA LEU A 46 1.59 20.31 5.45
C LEU A 46 1.98 21.39 6.46
N LEU A 47 1.98 21.06 7.74
CA LEU A 47 2.34 21.96 8.84
C LEU A 47 3.76 21.67 9.37
N LYS A 48 4.69 21.28 8.50
CA LYS A 48 6.13 21.15 8.78
C LYS A 48 6.80 22.48 9.23
N ILE A 49 6.04 23.47 9.67
CA ILE A 49 6.55 24.64 10.35
C ILE A 49 6.67 24.27 11.85
N PRO A 50 7.89 24.21 12.40
CA PRO A 50 8.13 23.96 13.81
C PRO A 50 7.35 24.96 14.67
N VAL A 51 6.79 24.48 15.78
CA VAL A 51 6.01 25.31 16.72
C VAL A 51 6.83 26.51 17.20
N ASP A 52 8.15 26.32 17.33
CA ASP A 52 9.10 27.37 17.72
C ASP A 52 9.19 28.52 16.73
N ILE A 53 8.96 28.27 15.44
CA ILE A 53 8.95 29.31 14.40
C ILE A 53 7.62 30.08 14.43
N LEU A 54 6.50 29.38 14.65
CA LEU A 54 5.19 30.00 14.83
C LEU A 54 5.14 30.88 16.07
N GLN A 55 5.71 30.42 17.19
CA GLN A 55 5.77 31.21 18.42
C GLN A 55 6.58 32.49 18.22
N LYS A 56 7.73 32.41 17.53
CA LYS A 56 8.51 33.60 17.16
C LYS A 56 7.72 34.59 16.29
N ILE A 57 6.93 34.10 15.33
CA ILE A 57 6.08 34.94 14.47
C ILE A 57 4.97 35.62 15.30
N ILE A 58 4.38 34.91 16.25
CA ILE A 58 3.35 35.47 17.14
C ILE A 58 3.95 36.54 18.07
N ASP A 59 5.13 36.26 18.63
CA ASP A 59 5.86 37.19 19.52
C ASP A 59 6.33 38.44 18.73
N LEU A 60 6.71 38.27 17.45
CA LEU A 60 7.03 39.37 16.53
C LEU A 60 5.79 40.20 16.15
N ALA A 61 4.63 39.55 15.92
CA ALA A 61 3.39 40.22 15.54
C ALA A 61 2.69 40.94 16.71
N THR A 62 3.03 40.60 17.96
CA THR A 62 2.45 41.21 19.18
C THR A 62 3.39 42.19 19.89
N GLY A 63 4.66 42.29 19.47
CA GLY A 63 5.62 43.28 19.96
C GLY A 63 5.37 44.67 19.37
N SER A 64 5.29 45.69 20.23
CA SER A 64 5.04 47.10 19.90
C SER A 64 5.89 47.67 18.76
N ASP A 65 5.29 48.58 17.96
CA ASP A 65 5.77 49.32 16.76
C ASP A 65 7.13 50.06 16.81
N TYR A 66 8.02 49.75 17.77
CA TYR A 66 9.36 50.30 17.84
C TYR A 66 10.40 49.17 17.90
N LEU A 67 10.57 48.47 16.77
CA LEU A 67 11.72 47.59 16.55
C LEU A 67 13.01 48.43 16.58
N THR A 68 13.98 48.04 17.40
CA THR A 68 15.32 48.63 17.31
C THR A 68 15.98 48.24 15.98
N LEU A 69 16.85 49.09 15.41
CA LEU A 69 17.54 48.82 14.13
C LEU A 69 18.23 47.44 14.09
N ALA A 70 18.67 46.92 15.23
CA ALA A 70 19.29 45.61 15.36
C ALA A 70 18.28 44.45 15.25
N GLU A 71 17.07 44.62 15.78
CA GLU A 71 15.98 43.63 15.65
C GLU A 71 15.42 43.64 14.23
N MET A 72 15.26 44.82 13.65
CA MET A 72 14.84 44.98 12.25
C MET A 72 15.84 44.34 11.29
N LYS A 73 17.15 44.45 11.56
CA LYS A 73 18.19 43.76 10.78
C LYS A 73 18.10 42.23 10.93
N ARG A 74 17.90 41.74 12.15
CA ARG A 74 17.75 40.30 12.43
C ARG A 74 16.50 39.72 11.75
N GLU A 75 15.42 40.48 11.69
CA GLU A 75 14.17 40.10 11.03
C GLU A 75 14.35 40.02 9.51
N ILE A 76 15.08 40.97 8.92
CA ILE A 76 15.43 40.93 7.50
C ILE A 76 16.33 39.72 7.17
N GLU A 77 17.33 39.43 8.01
CA GLU A 77 18.19 38.25 7.85
C GLU A 77 17.38 36.94 7.96
N PHE A 78 16.50 36.84 8.95
CA PHE A 78 15.61 35.69 9.10
C PHE A 78 14.63 35.53 7.93
N GLY A 79 14.04 36.62 7.45
CA GLY A 79 13.15 36.63 6.29
C GLY A 79 13.90 36.22 5.02
N HIS A 80 15.14 36.68 4.84
CA HIS A 80 15.99 36.29 3.74
C HIS A 80 16.32 34.79 3.76
N ASP A 81 16.69 34.24 4.92
CA ASP A 81 16.95 32.81 5.07
C ASP A 81 15.70 31.97 4.79
N LEU A 82 14.54 32.43 5.27
CA LEU A 82 13.26 31.79 5.00
C LEU A 82 12.91 31.78 3.51
N ILE A 83 13.12 32.91 2.81
CA ILE A 83 12.89 33.03 1.37
C ILE A 83 13.84 32.11 0.60
N ILE A 84 15.11 32.01 0.99
CA ILE A 84 16.07 31.09 0.35
C ILE A 84 15.64 29.64 0.50
N GLU A 85 15.22 29.22 1.69
CA GLU A 85 14.74 27.85 1.90
C GLU A 85 13.46 27.56 1.11
N GLN A 86 12.54 28.52 1.01
CA GLN A 86 11.36 28.39 0.16
C GLN A 86 11.72 28.26 -1.32
N ILE A 87 12.71 29.01 -1.81
CA ILE A 87 13.19 28.92 -3.20
C ILE A 87 13.79 27.53 -3.47
N LYS A 88 14.62 26.99 -2.56
CA LYS A 88 15.20 25.65 -2.72
C LYS A 88 14.13 24.56 -2.77
N LEU A 89 13.16 24.61 -1.87
CA LEU A 89 12.03 23.66 -1.85
C LEU A 89 11.18 23.74 -3.13
N LEU A 90 10.99 24.95 -3.66
CA LEU A 90 10.29 25.15 -4.93
C LEU A 90 11.09 24.62 -6.12
N GLU A 91 12.41 24.78 -6.13
CA GLU A 91 13.28 24.21 -7.16
C GLU A 91 13.30 22.68 -7.13
N GLU A 92 13.38 22.06 -5.95
CA GLU A 92 13.28 20.60 -5.78
C GLU A 92 11.91 20.11 -6.24
N PHE A 93 10.83 20.76 -5.80
CA PHE A 93 9.48 20.42 -6.25
C PHE A 93 9.35 20.53 -7.77
N GLN A 94 9.91 21.57 -8.39
CA GLN A 94 9.86 21.74 -9.83
C GLN A 94 10.58 20.61 -10.57
N LYS A 95 11.79 20.25 -10.12
CA LYS A 95 12.57 19.12 -10.68
C LYS A 95 11.81 17.80 -10.57
N ASP A 96 11.23 17.51 -9.41
CA ASP A 96 10.50 16.26 -9.18
C ASP A 96 9.15 16.23 -9.91
N SER A 97 8.49 17.39 -10.04
CA SER A 97 7.24 17.51 -10.78
C SER A 97 7.43 17.16 -12.26
N GLU A 98 8.57 17.51 -12.84
CA GLU A 98 8.86 17.19 -14.24
C GLU A 98 8.99 15.68 -14.46
N VAL A 99 9.56 14.96 -13.48
CA VAL A 99 9.70 13.50 -13.52
C VAL A 99 8.36 12.80 -13.29
N VAL A 100 7.58 13.22 -12.28
CA VAL A 100 6.32 12.56 -11.92
C VAL A 100 5.24 12.80 -12.98
N PHE A 101 5.05 14.05 -13.43
CA PHE A 101 3.95 14.39 -14.33
C PHE A 101 4.24 14.11 -15.82
N LYS A 102 5.50 13.95 -16.24
CA LYS A 102 5.86 13.60 -17.63
C LYS A 102 6.31 12.15 -17.81
N SER A 103 6.22 11.32 -16.77
CA SER A 103 6.61 9.91 -16.89
C SER A 103 5.57 9.14 -17.73
N GLU A 104 5.89 8.99 -19.01
CA GLU A 104 5.21 8.08 -19.96
C GLU A 104 4.95 6.67 -19.38
N PRO A 105 5.83 6.08 -18.53
CA PRO A 105 5.56 4.81 -17.86
C PRO A 105 4.35 4.82 -16.90
N ILE A 106 4.05 5.94 -16.22
CA ILE A 106 2.90 6.03 -15.31
C ILE A 106 1.60 6.17 -16.12
N ALA A 107 1.65 6.93 -17.21
CA ALA A 107 0.51 7.05 -18.13
C ALA A 107 0.18 5.71 -18.82
N SER A 108 1.19 4.91 -19.16
CA SER A 108 1.02 3.63 -19.85
C SER A 108 0.55 2.47 -18.97
N VAL A 109 0.50 2.62 -17.64
CA VAL A 109 -0.01 1.59 -16.70
C VAL A 109 -1.42 1.12 -17.10
N SER A 110 -2.27 2.05 -17.53
CA SER A 110 -3.63 1.75 -17.96
C SER A 110 -3.68 0.82 -19.19
N HIS A 111 -2.69 0.91 -20.09
CA HIS A 111 -2.58 0.06 -21.27
C HIS A 111 -2.09 -1.35 -20.94
N HIS A 112 -1.31 -1.51 -19.88
CA HIS A 112 -0.80 -2.82 -19.45
C HIS A 112 -1.76 -3.58 -18.54
N LEU A 113 -2.78 -2.92 -17.98
CA LEU A 113 -3.73 -3.52 -17.05
C LEU A 113 -4.51 -4.68 -17.70
N LEU A 114 -5.00 -4.50 -18.94
CA LEU A 114 -5.69 -5.57 -19.65
C LEU A 114 -4.79 -6.78 -19.95
N ALA A 115 -3.52 -6.54 -20.29
CA ALA A 115 -2.57 -7.63 -20.52
C ALA A 115 -2.26 -8.38 -19.21
N LEU A 116 -2.22 -7.66 -18.08
CA LEU A 116 -2.04 -8.23 -16.75
C LEU A 116 -3.24 -9.09 -16.34
N ASP A 117 -4.47 -8.62 -16.55
CA ASP A 117 -5.69 -9.37 -16.25
C ASP A 117 -5.77 -10.68 -17.07
N ILE A 118 -5.38 -10.63 -18.35
CA ILE A 118 -5.32 -11.82 -19.21
C ILE A 118 -4.27 -12.80 -18.69
N ALA A 119 -3.07 -12.32 -18.37
CA ALA A 119 -2.00 -13.15 -17.85
C ALA A 119 -2.36 -13.78 -16.48
N GLU A 120 -3.00 -13.02 -15.59
CA GLU A 120 -3.49 -13.52 -14.31
C GLU A 120 -4.52 -14.64 -14.52
N LYS A 121 -5.46 -14.45 -15.45
CA LYS A 121 -6.47 -15.45 -15.75
C LYS A 121 -5.84 -16.73 -16.32
N GLU A 122 -4.90 -16.62 -17.25
CA GLU A 122 -4.19 -17.76 -17.84
C GLU A 122 -3.39 -18.54 -16.79
N ILE A 123 -2.69 -17.84 -15.90
CA ILE A 123 -1.94 -18.46 -14.80
C ILE A 123 -2.89 -19.22 -13.86
N ASN A 124 -4.04 -18.64 -13.52
CA ASN A 124 -5.02 -19.27 -12.65
C ASN A 124 -5.66 -20.51 -13.31
N GLU A 125 -5.99 -20.44 -14.60
CA GLU A 125 -6.50 -21.59 -15.36
C GLU A 125 -5.45 -22.72 -15.42
N SER A 126 -4.19 -22.39 -15.71
CA SER A 126 -3.09 -23.35 -15.73
C SER A 126 -2.86 -24.00 -14.36
N ALA A 127 -2.91 -23.22 -13.28
CA ALA A 127 -2.79 -23.73 -11.92
C ALA A 127 -3.89 -24.74 -11.56
N LEU A 128 -5.13 -24.47 -11.97
CA LEU A 128 -6.26 -25.39 -11.78
C LEU A 128 -6.08 -26.69 -12.55
N ASP A 129 -5.57 -26.63 -13.78
CA ASP A 129 -5.33 -27.84 -14.57
C ASP A 129 -4.18 -28.67 -14.03
N VAL A 130 -3.10 -28.04 -13.53
CA VAL A 130 -2.03 -28.74 -12.81
C VAL A 130 -2.57 -29.41 -11.55
N GLN A 131 -3.46 -28.74 -10.81
CA GLN A 131 -4.09 -29.32 -9.62
C GLN A 131 -4.93 -30.57 -9.96
N LYS A 132 -5.77 -30.50 -11.00
CA LYS A 132 -6.54 -31.67 -11.47
C LYS A 132 -5.62 -32.81 -11.90
N HIS A 133 -4.56 -32.51 -12.64
CA HIS A 133 -3.59 -33.53 -13.05
C HIS A 133 -2.93 -34.19 -11.83
N HIS A 134 -2.56 -33.39 -10.82
CA HIS A 134 -1.97 -33.92 -9.60
C HIS A 134 -2.92 -34.85 -8.83
N ILE A 135 -4.20 -34.51 -8.74
CA ILE A 135 -5.23 -35.37 -8.14
C ILE A 135 -5.31 -36.71 -8.90
N ASN A 136 -5.40 -36.66 -10.23
CA ASN A 136 -5.46 -37.86 -11.06
C ASN A 136 -4.23 -38.76 -10.90
N VAL A 137 -3.03 -38.17 -10.80
CA VAL A 137 -1.78 -38.90 -10.56
C VAL A 137 -1.77 -39.53 -9.17
N ALA A 138 -2.27 -38.82 -8.15
CA ALA A 138 -2.37 -39.35 -6.79
C ALA A 138 -3.34 -40.54 -6.73
N ASP A 139 -4.49 -40.44 -7.41
CA ASP A 139 -5.47 -41.53 -7.50
C ASP A 139 -4.90 -42.74 -8.26
N LEU A 140 -4.21 -42.50 -9.38
CA LEU A 140 -3.55 -43.57 -10.12
C LEU A 140 -2.49 -44.28 -9.27
N LYS A 141 -1.67 -43.52 -8.53
CA LYS A 141 -0.69 -44.08 -7.60
C LYS A 141 -1.35 -44.93 -6.53
N LYS A 142 -2.45 -44.47 -5.95
CA LYS A 142 -3.21 -45.22 -4.95
C LYS A 142 -3.75 -46.53 -5.52
N ASN A 143 -4.35 -46.49 -6.70
CA ASN A 143 -4.86 -47.69 -7.38
C ASN A 143 -3.74 -48.68 -7.70
N PHE A 144 -2.58 -48.17 -8.13
CA PHE A 144 -1.41 -49.00 -8.41
C PHE A 144 -0.89 -49.72 -7.16
N VAL A 145 -0.82 -49.03 -6.02
CA VAL A 145 -0.43 -49.64 -4.74
C VAL A 145 -1.40 -50.74 -4.34
N ILE A 146 -2.71 -50.50 -4.42
CA ILE A 146 -3.73 -51.51 -4.11
C ILE A 146 -3.57 -52.74 -5.00
N LEU A 147 -3.33 -52.55 -6.29
CA LEU A 147 -3.16 -53.64 -7.24
C LEU A 147 -1.89 -54.45 -6.94
N LEU A 148 -0.79 -53.80 -6.57
CA LEU A 148 0.43 -54.48 -6.12
C LEU A 148 0.22 -55.29 -4.85
N GLU A 149 -0.52 -54.75 -3.88
CA GLU A 149 -0.87 -55.49 -2.66
C GLU A 149 -1.69 -56.74 -2.98
N GLN A 150 -2.73 -56.61 -3.83
CA GLN A 150 -3.53 -57.74 -4.28
C GLN A 150 -2.70 -58.81 -5.00
N LEU A 151 -1.80 -58.39 -5.88
CA LEU A 151 -0.90 -59.30 -6.59
C LEU A 151 0.04 -60.03 -5.61
N ASN A 152 0.57 -59.31 -4.63
CA ASN A 152 1.42 -59.89 -3.59
C ASN A 152 0.66 -60.94 -2.75
N TYR A 153 -0.59 -60.67 -2.37
CA TYR A 153 -1.43 -61.66 -1.70
C TYR A 153 -1.65 -62.92 -2.56
N GLN A 154 -1.92 -62.76 -3.85
CA GLN A 154 -2.10 -63.90 -4.77
C GLN A 154 -0.83 -64.73 -4.92
N VAL A 155 0.34 -64.08 -5.00
CA VAL A 155 1.63 -64.78 -5.06
C VAL A 155 1.85 -65.59 -3.78
N LEU A 156 1.61 -65.01 -2.61
CA LEU A 156 1.73 -65.71 -1.32
C LEU A 156 0.76 -66.89 -1.20
N GLU A 157 -0.48 -66.75 -1.69
CA GLU A 157 -1.43 -67.85 -1.74
C GLU A 157 -0.93 -69.00 -2.64
N TRP A 158 -0.40 -68.67 -3.83
CA TRP A 158 0.16 -69.66 -4.74
C TRP A 158 1.40 -70.34 -4.17
N GLU A 159 2.31 -69.59 -3.54
CA GLU A 159 3.47 -70.15 -2.84
C GLU A 159 3.03 -71.15 -1.76
N GLY A 160 2.03 -70.79 -0.95
CA GLY A 160 1.48 -71.69 0.06
C GLY A 160 0.78 -72.93 -0.51
N ILE A 161 0.17 -72.85 -1.69
CA ILE A 161 -0.40 -74.02 -2.39
C ILE A 161 0.72 -74.91 -2.92
N VAL A 162 1.74 -74.34 -3.55
CA VAL A 162 2.90 -75.07 -4.07
C VAL A 162 3.62 -75.81 -2.95
N GLU A 163 3.87 -75.15 -1.82
CA GLU A 163 4.54 -75.76 -0.66
C GLU A 163 3.73 -76.95 -0.11
N LYS A 164 2.39 -76.85 -0.03
CA LYS A 164 1.52 -77.97 0.37
C LYS A 164 1.62 -79.15 -0.61
N LEU A 165 1.61 -78.87 -1.91
CA LEU A 165 1.74 -79.90 -2.94
C LEU A 165 3.11 -80.59 -2.89
N GLU A 166 4.18 -79.83 -2.65
CA GLU A 166 5.53 -80.40 -2.47
C GLU A 166 5.61 -81.29 -1.23
N GLN A 167 5.03 -80.88 -0.10
CA GLN A 167 4.97 -81.70 1.12
C GLN A 167 4.16 -82.99 0.92
N GLU A 168 3.04 -82.94 0.19
CA GLU A 168 2.25 -84.13 -0.13
C GLU A 168 3.02 -85.10 -1.03
N LYS A 169 3.74 -84.58 -2.04
CA LYS A 169 4.61 -85.38 -2.91
C LYS A 169 5.74 -86.06 -2.13
N GLN A 170 6.42 -85.34 -1.25
CA GLN A 170 7.47 -85.94 -0.41
C GLN A 170 6.93 -87.04 0.51
N LYS A 171 5.72 -86.85 1.07
CA LYS A 171 5.05 -87.86 1.92
C LYS A 171 4.61 -89.11 1.15
N SER A 172 4.25 -88.99 -0.13
CA SER A 172 3.91 -90.15 -0.96
C SER A 172 5.15 -90.91 -1.41
N GLU A 173 6.26 -90.22 -1.71
CA GLU A 173 7.55 -90.83 -2.06
C GLU A 173 8.23 -91.55 -0.87
N THR A 174 8.02 -91.10 0.37
CA THR A 174 8.56 -91.79 1.57
C THR A 174 7.72 -92.98 2.06
N LYS A 175 6.51 -93.15 1.53
CA LYS A 175 5.60 -94.27 1.87
C LYS A 175 5.64 -95.42 0.84
N ALA A 176 6.36 -95.26 -0.25
CA ALA A 176 6.64 -96.29 -1.26
C ALA A 176 8.00 -96.94 -0.99
#